data_AF-A0A3C0UNT2-F1
#
_entry.id   AF-A0A3C0UNT2-F1
#
_cell.length_a   1.000
_cell.length_b   1.000
_cell.length_c   1.000
_cell.angle_alpha   90.00
_cell.angle_beta   90.00
_cell.angle_gamma   90.00
#
_symmetry.space_group_name_H-M   'P 1'
#
loop_
_entity.id
_entity.type
_entity.pdbx_description
1 polymer ?
#
loop_
_entity_poly.entity_id
_entity_poly.type
_entity_poly.pdbx_seq_one_letter_code
_entity_poly.pdbx_strand_id
1 'polypeptide(L)'
;MVLCLSAATFFVGVQAQVVPLLKNDSVSHFFVNSLQQRYTQNRQWALKNAKKKGWFTSKKYANGRILTLQGVDAVGEPVYYTSHNVVASMGTHTTGLYVGGGLGVDLKGDLPELDGRLCIWDGGLPRLSHVEFGGRVRLKDQSTVLSDHATHLSGTMAAAGVNPQVKGMAYGAKLDVWDYTDDLVEMAREATRMLISNHAYGPVVGWVFNENRPGTNPNLKWEWWGNTSISATEDYRFGFYDDKARDLDQLAANSPY
;
A
#
# COMPACT_ATOMS: atom_id res chain seq x y z
N MET A 1 9.97 -24.91 14.43
CA MET A 1 8.50 -24.88 14.61
C MET A 1 7.98 -23.67 13.85
N VAL A 2 7.66 -23.87 12.58
CA VAL A 2 7.13 -22.85 11.68
C VAL A 2 5.64 -23.12 11.54
N LEU A 3 4.81 -22.19 11.98
CA LEU A 3 3.36 -22.21 11.77
C LEU A 3 3.09 -21.81 10.32
N CYS A 4 3.02 -22.82 9.46
CA CYS A 4 2.41 -22.71 8.14
C CYS A 4 0.91 -22.99 8.35
N LEU A 5 0.06 -21.97 8.29
CA LEU A 5 -1.38 -22.16 8.39
C LEU A 5 -1.93 -22.58 7.02
N SER A 6 -1.83 -23.86 6.69
CA SER A 6 -2.60 -24.51 5.62
C SER A 6 -3.75 -25.27 6.25
N ALA A 7 -4.96 -24.70 6.22
CA ALA A 7 -6.16 -25.37 6.67
C ALA A 7 -6.61 -26.40 5.62
N ALA A 8 -6.32 -27.68 5.88
CA ALA A 8 -6.91 -28.80 5.15
C ALA A 8 -8.12 -29.35 5.95
N THR A 9 -9.33 -29.05 5.50
CA THR A 9 -10.56 -29.69 6.00
C THR A 9 -10.97 -30.85 5.09
N PHE A 10 -10.97 -32.06 5.65
CA PHE A 10 -11.68 -33.22 5.10
C PHE A 10 -13.19 -33.03 5.27
N PHE A 11 -13.97 -33.14 4.19
CA PHE A 11 -15.42 -33.24 4.26
C PHE A 11 -15.88 -34.65 3.86
N VAL A 12 -16.54 -35.32 4.80
CA VAL A 12 -17.37 -36.51 4.57
C VAL A 12 -18.66 -36.03 3.91
N GLY A 13 -19.07 -36.73 2.84
CA GLY A 13 -20.21 -36.38 2.01
C GLY A 13 -21.56 -36.46 2.73
N VAL A 14 -22.31 -35.37 2.69
CA VAL A 14 -23.77 -35.36 2.80
C VAL A 14 -24.29 -34.60 1.59
N GLN A 15 -25.04 -35.30 0.75
CA GLN A 15 -25.60 -34.79 -0.50
C GLN A 15 -26.82 -33.92 -0.18
N ALA A 16 -26.57 -32.65 0.15
CA ALA A 16 -27.59 -31.61 0.07
C ALA A 16 -27.65 -31.12 -1.38
N GLN A 17 -28.85 -31.02 -1.96
CA GLN A 17 -29.04 -30.32 -3.23
C GLN A 17 -28.59 -28.86 -3.06
N VAL A 18 -27.39 -28.58 -3.52
CA VAL A 18 -26.82 -27.23 -3.57
C VAL A 18 -27.53 -26.53 -4.72
N VAL A 19 -28.51 -25.68 -4.40
CA VAL A 19 -28.83 -24.54 -5.28
C VAL A 19 -27.50 -23.82 -5.49
N PRO A 20 -27.02 -23.61 -6.73
CA PRO A 20 -25.72 -23.00 -6.93
C PRO A 20 -25.75 -21.61 -6.29
N LEU A 21 -25.07 -21.47 -5.15
CA LEU A 21 -24.66 -20.16 -4.65
C LEU A 21 -23.78 -19.59 -5.76
N LEU A 22 -24.32 -18.57 -6.43
CA LEU A 22 -23.64 -17.78 -7.44
C LEU A 22 -22.22 -17.48 -6.94
N LYS A 23 -21.22 -18.05 -7.62
CA LYS A 23 -19.82 -17.63 -7.51
C LYS A 23 -19.80 -16.16 -7.93
N ASN A 24 -19.73 -15.27 -6.95
CA ASN A 24 -19.76 -13.83 -7.20
C ASN A 24 -18.35 -13.34 -7.54
N ASP A 25 -17.78 -13.90 -8.61
CA ASP A 25 -16.58 -13.40 -9.28
C ASP A 25 -16.99 -12.19 -10.11
N SER A 26 -17.18 -11.04 -9.47
CA SER A 26 -17.11 -9.70 -10.09
C SER A 26 -17.59 -8.64 -9.09
N VAL A 27 -16.66 -7.83 -8.59
CA VAL A 27 -17.03 -6.46 -8.25
C VAL A 27 -17.41 -5.79 -9.58
N SER A 28 -18.70 -5.76 -9.88
CA SER A 28 -19.25 -5.27 -11.16
C SER A 28 -18.67 -3.90 -11.53
N HIS A 29 -18.24 -3.73 -12.79
CA HIS A 29 -17.77 -2.44 -13.34
C HIS A 29 -18.79 -1.30 -13.10
N PHE A 30 -20.08 -1.63 -13.06
CA PHE A 30 -21.15 -0.70 -12.68
C PHE A 30 -21.02 -0.21 -11.23
N PHE A 31 -20.70 -1.12 -10.30
CA PHE A 31 -20.49 -0.79 -8.90
C PHE A 31 -19.30 0.15 -8.72
N VAL A 32 -18.14 -0.14 -9.32
CA VAL A 32 -16.94 0.71 -9.24
C VAL A 32 -17.22 2.12 -9.77
N ASN A 33 -17.85 2.24 -10.95
CA ASN A 33 -18.22 3.55 -11.51
C ASN A 33 -19.22 4.31 -10.62
N SER A 34 -20.20 3.60 -10.04
CA SER A 34 -21.15 4.19 -9.11
C SER A 34 -20.48 4.72 -7.83
N LEU A 35 -19.41 4.08 -7.36
CA LEU A 35 -18.64 4.55 -6.21
C LEU A 35 -17.84 5.79 -6.60
N GLN A 36 -17.08 5.72 -7.70
CA GLN A 36 -16.24 6.83 -8.16
C GLN A 36 -17.04 8.12 -8.35
N GLN A 37 -18.18 8.04 -9.03
CA GLN A 37 -19.06 9.18 -9.26
C GLN A 37 -19.58 9.77 -7.94
N ARG A 38 -20.08 8.91 -7.05
CA ARG A 38 -20.67 9.32 -5.78
C ARG A 38 -19.66 10.01 -4.87
N TYR A 39 -18.47 9.42 -4.68
CA TYR A 39 -17.43 10.00 -3.83
C TYR A 39 -16.83 11.27 -4.43
N THR A 40 -16.65 11.34 -5.75
CA THR A 40 -16.15 12.56 -6.41
C THR A 40 -17.13 13.72 -6.26
N GLN A 41 -18.42 13.50 -6.55
CA GLN A 41 -19.44 14.53 -6.42
C GLN A 41 -19.58 15.01 -4.97
N ASN A 42 -19.58 14.07 -4.02
CA ASN A 42 -19.66 14.36 -2.59
C ASN A 42 -18.46 15.20 -2.12
N ARG A 43 -17.23 14.83 -2.51
CA ARG A 43 -16.01 15.60 -2.20
C ARG A 43 -16.04 17.00 -2.79
N GLN A 44 -16.39 17.14 -4.07
CA GLN A 44 -16.47 18.45 -4.73
C GLN A 44 -17.50 19.37 -4.07
N TRP A 45 -18.67 18.82 -3.73
CA TRP A 45 -19.69 19.56 -2.99
C TRP A 45 -19.17 20.04 -1.63
N ALA A 46 -18.50 19.16 -0.87
CA ALA A 46 -17.94 19.49 0.44
C ALA A 46 -16.89 20.61 0.34
N LEU A 47 -15.95 20.52 -0.62
CA LEU A 47 -14.93 21.55 -0.85
C LEU A 47 -15.54 22.90 -1.23
N LYS A 48 -16.56 22.91 -2.10
CA LYS A 48 -17.25 24.15 -2.51
C LYS A 48 -18.01 24.81 -1.35
N ASN A 49 -18.53 24.02 -0.42
CA ASN A 49 -19.30 24.52 0.72
C ASN A 49 -18.46 24.75 1.98
N ALA A 50 -17.22 24.26 2.04
CA ALA A 50 -16.38 24.30 3.22
C ALA A 50 -16.28 25.70 3.84
N LYS A 51 -15.96 26.72 3.02
CA LYS A 51 -15.87 28.12 3.49
C LYS A 51 -17.20 28.64 4.04
N LYS A 52 -18.32 28.31 3.39
CA LYS A 52 -19.66 28.78 3.81
C LYS A 52 -20.12 28.10 5.10
N LYS A 53 -19.69 26.87 5.33
CA LYS A 53 -20.06 26.03 6.48
C LYS A 53 -19.06 26.13 7.64
N GLY A 54 -17.97 26.88 7.48
CA GLY A 54 -16.92 26.99 8.50
C GLY A 54 -16.04 25.74 8.62
N TRP A 55 -16.06 24.85 7.62
CA TRP A 55 -15.21 23.66 7.58
C TRP A 55 -13.82 24.01 7.05
N PHE A 56 -12.79 23.40 7.62
CA PHE A 56 -11.44 23.49 7.08
C PHE A 56 -11.26 22.48 5.95
N THR A 57 -10.50 22.80 4.91
CA THR A 57 -10.16 21.81 3.87
C THR A 57 -8.98 20.94 4.29
N SER A 58 -8.06 21.53 5.07
CA SER A 58 -6.97 20.84 5.74
C SER A 58 -6.71 21.49 7.10
N LYS A 59 -6.42 20.70 8.13
CA LYS A 59 -6.03 21.18 9.45
C LYS A 59 -4.90 20.35 10.02
N LYS A 60 -3.81 21.02 10.36
CA LYS A 60 -2.67 20.45 11.09
C LYS A 60 -2.81 20.73 12.58
N TYR A 61 -2.70 19.70 13.40
CA TYR A 61 -2.73 19.79 14.86
C TYR A 61 -1.32 19.91 15.43
N ALA A 62 -1.21 20.34 16.68
CA ALA A 62 0.08 20.49 17.38
C ALA A 62 0.86 19.16 17.48
N ASN A 63 0.16 18.03 17.57
CA ASN A 63 0.76 16.69 17.57
C ASN A 63 1.15 16.20 16.16
N GLY A 64 1.08 17.06 15.12
CA GLY A 64 1.43 16.73 13.75
C GLY A 64 0.35 16.00 12.94
N ARG A 65 -0.79 15.62 13.54
CA ARG A 65 -1.93 15.03 12.81
C ARG A 65 -2.47 16.01 11.77
N ILE A 66 -2.71 15.53 10.55
CA ILE A 66 -3.32 16.32 9.48
C ILE A 66 -4.67 15.70 9.13
N LEU A 67 -5.73 16.51 9.21
CA LEU A 67 -7.07 16.13 8.76
C LEU A 67 -7.35 16.80 7.42
N THR A 68 -7.85 16.04 6.44
CA THR A 68 -8.18 16.54 5.09
C THR A 68 -9.63 16.21 4.74
N LEU A 69 -10.41 17.22 4.33
CA LEU A 69 -11.83 17.07 4.02
C LEU A 69 -12.02 16.20 2.76
N GLN A 70 -12.75 15.09 2.90
CA GLN A 70 -13.03 14.16 1.82
C GLN A 70 -14.45 14.21 1.30
N GLY A 71 -15.38 14.84 2.03
CA GLY A 71 -16.78 14.75 1.69
C GLY A 71 -17.70 15.16 2.82
N VAL A 72 -18.96 14.77 2.68
CA VAL A 72 -19.96 14.80 3.74
C VAL A 72 -20.63 13.43 3.89
N ASP A 73 -21.05 13.11 5.09
CA ASP A 73 -21.83 11.90 5.37
C ASP A 73 -23.29 12.01 4.91
N ALA A 74 -24.10 11.00 5.21
CA ALA A 74 -25.50 10.94 4.81
C ALA A 74 -26.39 12.03 5.43
N VAL A 75 -25.95 12.66 6.53
CA VAL A 75 -26.68 13.74 7.21
C VAL A 75 -26.10 15.13 6.91
N GLY A 76 -25.04 15.20 6.11
CA GLY A 76 -24.43 16.45 5.64
C GLY A 76 -23.29 16.97 6.50
N GLU A 77 -22.77 16.17 7.44
CA GLU A 77 -21.63 16.52 8.29
C GLU A 77 -20.30 16.21 7.59
N PRO A 78 -19.22 16.98 7.83
CA PRO A 78 -17.95 16.83 7.11
C PRO A 78 -17.20 15.55 7.49
N VAL A 79 -16.73 14.82 6.48
CA VAL A 79 -15.90 13.61 6.64
C VAL A 79 -14.44 13.98 6.38
N TYR A 80 -13.56 13.72 7.36
CA TYR A 80 -12.13 14.01 7.29
C TYR A 80 -11.29 12.74 7.33
N TYR A 81 -10.26 12.66 6.48
CA TYR A 81 -9.26 11.58 6.51
C TYR A 81 -7.96 12.07 7.17
N THR A 82 -7.18 11.12 7.67
CA THR A 82 -5.84 11.33 8.25
C THR A 82 -4.93 10.17 7.86
N SER A 83 -3.62 10.35 7.95
CA SER A 83 -2.69 9.20 7.87
C SER A 83 -2.86 8.28 9.07
N HIS A 84 -2.66 6.98 8.87
CA HIS A 84 -3.12 5.92 9.77
C HIS A 84 -2.03 4.89 10.16
N ASN A 85 -0.72 5.19 10.05
CA ASN A 85 0.33 4.20 10.36
C ASN A 85 0.17 3.58 11.75
N VAL A 86 -0.15 4.38 12.76
CA VAL A 86 -0.47 3.87 14.11
C VAL A 86 -1.72 2.98 14.11
N VAL A 87 -2.77 3.34 13.36
CA VAL A 87 -3.98 2.51 13.25
C VAL A 87 -3.68 1.18 12.57
N ALA A 88 -2.87 1.18 11.51
CA ALA A 88 -2.39 -0.05 10.90
C ALA A 88 -1.60 -0.89 11.92
N SER A 89 -0.69 -0.26 12.69
CA SER A 89 0.12 -0.96 13.71
C SER A 89 -0.72 -1.54 14.86
N MET A 90 -1.84 -0.90 15.20
CA MET A 90 -2.80 -1.43 16.17
C MET A 90 -3.57 -2.60 15.56
N GLY A 91 -4.01 -2.49 14.30
CA GLY A 91 -4.73 -3.54 13.59
C GLY A 91 -3.90 -4.80 13.35
N THR A 92 -2.59 -4.67 13.15
CA THR A 92 -1.63 -5.78 13.04
C THR A 92 -1.02 -6.19 14.37
N HIS A 93 -1.44 -5.58 15.48
CA HIS A 93 -0.89 -5.78 16.83
C HIS A 93 0.61 -5.51 16.99
N THR A 94 1.25 -4.82 16.04
CA THR A 94 2.67 -4.44 16.11
C THR A 94 2.97 -3.57 17.33
N THR A 95 2.00 -2.75 17.79
CA THR A 95 2.15 -1.97 19.02
C THR A 95 2.38 -2.82 20.27
N GLY A 96 1.95 -4.09 20.27
CA GLY A 96 2.20 -5.02 21.37
C GLY A 96 3.68 -5.38 21.53
N LEU A 97 4.47 -5.24 20.47
CA LEU A 97 5.90 -5.59 20.42
C LEU A 97 6.81 -4.43 20.85
N TYR A 98 6.28 -3.22 21.00
CA TYR A 98 7.07 -2.05 21.37
C TYR A 98 7.26 -1.98 22.89
N VAL A 99 8.27 -1.22 23.34
CA VAL A 99 8.40 -0.87 24.75
C VAL A 99 7.10 -0.29 25.31
N GLY A 100 6.67 -0.80 26.46
CA GLY A 100 5.39 -0.44 27.09
C GLY A 100 4.15 -1.06 26.41
N GLY A 101 4.35 -1.90 25.38
CA GLY A 101 3.30 -2.69 24.74
C GLY A 101 2.90 -3.93 25.56
N GLY A 102 1.87 -4.63 25.07
CA GLY A 102 1.24 -5.75 25.80
C GLY A 102 2.11 -7.00 25.98
N LEU A 103 3.22 -7.13 25.27
CA LEU A 103 4.08 -8.33 25.32
C LEU A 103 5.35 -8.15 26.17
N GLY A 104 5.60 -6.95 26.71
CA GLY A 104 6.76 -6.70 27.58
C GLY A 104 8.13 -6.81 26.89
N VAL A 105 8.17 -6.75 25.56
CA VAL A 105 9.38 -6.72 24.74
C VAL A 105 9.61 -5.31 24.17
N ASP A 106 10.80 -5.07 23.62
CA ASP A 106 11.14 -3.81 22.93
C ASP A 106 11.69 -4.08 21.54
N LEU A 107 10.80 -4.43 20.61
CA LEU A 107 11.16 -4.67 19.22
C LEU A 107 10.88 -3.42 18.38
N LYS A 108 11.96 -2.82 17.87
CA LYS A 108 11.90 -1.64 17.01
C LYS A 108 12.82 -1.70 15.79
N GLY A 109 13.53 -2.81 15.61
CA GLY A 109 14.40 -3.07 14.47
C GLY A 109 15.73 -2.31 14.52
N ASP A 110 16.14 -1.79 15.68
CA ASP A 110 17.36 -0.98 15.87
C ASP A 110 18.62 -1.79 16.20
N LEU A 111 18.53 -3.13 16.19
CA LEU A 111 19.69 -3.98 16.39
C LEU A 111 20.71 -3.78 15.27
N PRO A 112 22.01 -3.60 15.57
CA PRO A 112 23.06 -3.43 14.56
C PRO A 112 23.09 -4.57 13.53
N GLU A 113 22.77 -5.79 13.94
CA GLU A 113 22.74 -6.98 13.09
C GLU A 113 21.64 -6.92 12.03
N LEU A 114 20.62 -6.08 12.23
CA LEU A 114 19.52 -5.86 11.28
C LEU A 114 19.81 -4.75 10.27
N ASP A 115 20.98 -4.08 10.36
CA ASP A 115 21.35 -3.04 9.41
C ASP A 115 21.39 -3.57 7.98
N GLY A 116 20.54 -2.99 7.12
CA GLY A 116 20.48 -3.35 5.72
C GLY A 116 19.73 -4.65 5.42
N ARG A 117 18.96 -5.14 6.40
CA ARG A 117 18.09 -6.32 6.24
C ARG A 117 16.64 -5.97 5.91
N LEU A 118 16.28 -4.69 6.02
CA LEU A 118 14.97 -4.14 5.69
C LEU A 118 15.09 -3.28 4.42
N CYS A 119 14.33 -3.65 3.40
CA CYS A 119 14.48 -3.11 2.05
C CYS A 119 13.12 -2.78 1.43
N ILE A 120 13.08 -1.75 0.58
CA ILE A 120 11.95 -1.50 -0.34
C ILE A 120 12.44 -1.24 -1.76
N TRP A 121 11.59 -1.60 -2.72
CA TRP A 121 11.68 -1.14 -4.11
C TRP A 121 10.45 -0.29 -4.44
N ASP A 122 10.63 0.84 -5.13
CA ASP A 122 9.54 1.77 -5.47
C ASP A 122 9.85 2.57 -6.76
N GLY A 123 8.94 3.44 -7.22
CA GLY A 123 9.13 4.22 -8.44
C GLY A 123 10.01 5.46 -8.32
N GLY A 124 10.85 5.57 -7.29
CA GLY A 124 11.73 6.71 -7.07
C GLY A 124 12.30 6.80 -5.65
N LEU A 125 13.09 7.83 -5.37
CA LEU A 125 13.68 8.00 -4.04
C LEU A 125 12.70 8.66 -3.06
N PRO A 126 12.69 8.24 -1.78
CA PRO A 126 11.97 8.96 -0.74
C PRO A 126 12.68 10.28 -0.42
N ARG A 127 11.96 11.21 0.22
CA ARG A 127 12.56 12.43 0.76
C ARG A 127 13.48 12.09 1.94
N LEU A 128 14.74 11.74 1.66
CA LEU A 128 15.73 11.29 2.67
C LEU A 128 15.92 12.29 3.83
N SER A 129 15.72 13.58 3.56
CA SER A 129 15.75 14.66 4.55
C SER A 129 14.47 14.79 5.40
N HIS A 130 13.52 13.87 5.27
CA HIS A 130 12.30 13.88 6.07
C HIS A 130 12.61 13.68 7.56
N VAL A 131 11.99 14.49 8.42
CA VAL A 131 12.25 14.52 9.86
C VAL A 131 12.07 13.16 10.55
N GLU A 132 11.13 12.35 10.06
CA GLU A 132 10.87 11.00 10.57
C GLU A 132 11.99 9.99 10.27
N PHE A 133 12.84 10.26 9.28
CA PHE A 133 13.88 9.32 8.85
C PHE A 133 15.18 9.53 9.62
N GLY A 134 15.54 10.78 9.92
CA GLY A 134 16.74 11.09 10.70
C GLY A 134 18.03 10.48 10.13
N GLY A 135 18.11 10.29 8.80
CA GLY A 135 19.24 9.66 8.12
C GLY A 135 19.26 8.13 8.09
N ARG A 136 18.22 7.45 8.61
CA ARG A 136 18.14 5.96 8.63
C ARG A 136 17.67 5.35 7.31
N VAL A 137 17.01 6.13 6.46
CA VAL A 137 16.59 5.71 5.12
C VAL A 137 17.70 6.04 4.13
N ARG A 138 18.11 5.06 3.32
CA ARG A 138 19.25 5.16 2.40
C ARG A 138 18.83 4.74 1.00
N LEU A 139 19.04 5.61 0.02
CA LEU A 139 18.94 5.23 -1.39
C LEU A 139 20.16 4.40 -1.78
N LYS A 140 19.94 3.33 -2.54
CA LYS A 140 20.97 2.36 -2.92
C LYS A 140 21.32 2.39 -4.42
N ASP A 141 20.53 3.09 -5.21
CA ASP A 141 20.76 3.37 -6.63
C ASP A 141 20.98 4.87 -6.90
N GLN A 142 20.86 5.27 -8.17
CA GLN A 142 21.07 6.63 -8.65
C GLN A 142 19.76 7.36 -9.01
N SER A 143 18.62 6.91 -8.49
CA SER A 143 17.35 7.59 -8.70
C SER A 143 17.43 9.04 -8.22
N THR A 144 16.94 9.96 -9.04
CA THR A 144 16.93 11.40 -8.76
C THR A 144 15.51 11.96 -8.63
N VAL A 145 14.50 11.12 -8.85
CA VAL A 145 13.09 11.52 -8.87
C VAL A 145 12.46 11.28 -7.49
N LEU A 146 12.14 12.38 -6.80
CA LEU A 146 11.42 12.32 -5.53
C LEU A 146 10.04 11.67 -5.74
N SER A 147 9.72 10.69 -4.89
CA SER A 147 8.44 9.99 -4.89
C SER A 147 7.74 10.15 -3.54
N ASP A 148 6.53 10.70 -3.57
CA ASP A 148 5.64 10.75 -2.41
C ASP A 148 5.22 9.34 -1.98
N HIS A 149 5.07 8.42 -2.95
CA HIS A 149 4.76 7.01 -2.70
C HIS A 149 5.91 6.33 -1.93
N ALA A 150 7.14 6.46 -2.42
CA ALA A 150 8.32 5.92 -1.75
C ALA A 150 8.51 6.53 -0.35
N THR A 151 8.26 7.84 -0.19
CA THR A 151 8.32 8.53 1.11
C THR A 151 7.28 7.99 2.09
N HIS A 152 6.03 7.83 1.64
CA HIS A 152 4.95 7.30 2.46
C HIS A 152 5.20 5.84 2.86
N LEU A 153 5.66 5.01 1.92
CA LEU A 153 5.99 3.61 2.17
C LEU A 153 7.16 3.46 3.15
N SER A 154 8.23 4.22 2.94
CA SER A 154 9.36 4.31 3.88
C SER A 154 8.90 4.74 5.28
N GLY A 155 7.95 5.68 5.35
CA GLY A 155 7.35 6.12 6.60
C GLY A 155 6.55 5.02 7.30
N THR A 156 5.75 4.27 6.56
CA THR A 156 5.00 3.11 7.07
C THR A 156 5.93 2.10 7.72
N MET A 157 7.09 1.86 7.13
CA MET A 157 8.05 0.88 7.61
C MET A 157 8.93 1.41 8.75
N ALA A 158 9.54 2.59 8.60
CA ALA A 158 10.67 3.01 9.43
C ALA A 158 10.58 4.43 10.02
N ALA A 159 9.45 5.15 9.91
CA ALA A 159 9.32 6.46 10.55
C ALA A 159 9.58 6.38 12.07
N ALA A 160 10.41 7.28 12.60
CA ALA A 160 10.79 7.32 14.02
C ALA A 160 9.60 7.52 14.96
N GLY A 161 8.54 8.16 14.48
CA GLY A 161 7.43 8.61 15.30
C GLY A 161 7.74 9.91 16.02
N VAL A 162 8.51 10.83 15.40
CA VAL A 162 8.68 12.21 15.88
C VAL A 162 7.31 12.86 16.01
N ASN A 163 6.47 12.67 14.99
CA ASN A 163 5.02 12.72 15.13
C ASN A 163 4.52 11.31 15.55
N PRO A 164 3.98 11.16 16.78
CA PRO A 164 3.54 9.87 17.27
C PRO A 164 2.48 9.19 16.40
N GLN A 165 1.72 9.94 15.59
CA GLN A 165 0.62 9.41 14.74
C GLN A 165 1.11 8.70 13.47
N VAL A 166 2.38 8.87 13.10
CA VAL A 166 2.95 8.32 11.86
C VAL A 166 4.11 7.36 12.10
N LYS A 167 4.34 6.96 13.37
CA LYS A 167 5.38 6.00 13.76
C LYS A 167 5.30 4.74 12.88
N GLY A 168 6.43 4.35 12.32
CA GLY A 168 6.56 3.15 11.47
C GLY A 168 6.54 1.86 12.28
N MET A 169 6.35 0.74 11.59
CA MET A 169 6.31 -0.59 12.21
C MET A 169 7.65 -0.99 12.85
N ALA A 170 8.75 -0.65 12.19
CA ALA A 170 10.12 -0.84 12.67
C ALA A 170 10.77 0.53 12.89
N TYR A 171 10.21 1.32 13.82
CA TYR A 171 10.53 2.74 14.01
C TYR A 171 11.99 3.05 14.40
N GLY A 172 12.78 2.05 14.79
CA GLY A 172 14.22 2.17 15.04
C GLY A 172 15.10 1.62 13.90
N ALA A 173 14.53 0.97 12.89
CA ALA A 173 15.29 0.32 11.83
C ALA A 173 15.95 1.30 10.86
N LYS A 174 17.02 0.83 10.22
CA LYS A 174 17.56 1.42 8.99
C LYS A 174 16.89 0.76 7.80
N LEU A 175 16.58 1.55 6.77
CA LEU A 175 15.85 1.11 5.59
C LEU A 175 16.69 1.40 4.35
N ASP A 176 16.96 0.36 3.58
CA ASP A 176 17.53 0.52 2.24
C ASP A 176 16.40 0.63 1.20
N VAL A 177 16.57 1.53 0.24
CA VAL A 177 15.57 1.86 -0.77
C VAL A 177 16.19 1.78 -2.16
N TRP A 178 15.49 1.12 -3.06
CA TRP A 178 15.82 1.03 -4.47
C TRP A 178 14.66 1.49 -5.35
N ASP A 179 14.97 1.81 -6.59
CA ASP A 179 14.03 2.00 -7.68
C ASP A 179 13.67 0.63 -8.30
N TYR A 180 12.44 0.49 -8.79
CA TYR A 180 11.92 -0.80 -9.23
C TYR A 180 12.44 -1.30 -10.60
N THR A 181 13.33 -0.57 -11.27
CA THR A 181 13.67 -0.81 -12.69
C THR A 181 14.38 -2.15 -12.87
N ASP A 182 15.32 -2.44 -11.97
CA ASP A 182 16.13 -3.66 -11.98
C ASP A 182 15.84 -4.57 -10.77
N ASP A 183 14.61 -4.52 -10.24
CA ASP A 183 14.22 -5.10 -8.95
C ASP A 183 14.65 -6.57 -8.74
N LEU A 184 14.35 -7.46 -9.69
CA LEU A 184 14.73 -8.88 -9.62
C LEU A 184 16.25 -9.07 -9.57
N VAL A 185 17.01 -8.30 -10.34
CA VAL A 185 18.47 -8.39 -10.40
C VAL A 185 19.08 -7.89 -9.10
N GLU A 186 18.57 -6.78 -8.56
CA GLU A 186 19.04 -6.20 -7.31
C GLU A 186 18.70 -7.08 -6.12
N MET A 187 17.46 -7.59 -6.04
CA MET A 187 17.08 -8.55 -5.01
C MET A 187 17.97 -9.79 -5.06
N ALA A 188 18.25 -10.34 -6.25
CA ALA A 188 19.12 -11.50 -6.39
C ALA A 188 20.55 -11.24 -5.89
N ARG A 189 21.09 -10.03 -6.11
CA ARG A 189 22.41 -9.62 -5.61
C ARG A 189 22.43 -9.43 -4.08
N GLU A 190 21.33 -8.94 -3.51
CA GLU A 190 21.22 -8.59 -2.09
C GLU A 190 20.58 -9.69 -1.23
N ALA A 191 20.17 -10.80 -1.86
CA ALA A 191 19.37 -11.85 -1.24
C ALA A 191 19.98 -12.45 0.04
N THR A 192 21.31 -12.57 0.09
CA THR A 192 22.02 -13.12 1.26
C THR A 192 22.09 -12.16 2.45
N ARG A 193 21.81 -10.87 2.24
CA ARG A 193 21.83 -9.82 3.26
C ARG A 193 20.43 -9.50 3.78
N MET A 194 19.44 -9.52 2.88
CA MET A 194 18.08 -9.08 3.15
C MET A 194 17.25 -10.09 3.95
N LEU A 195 16.37 -9.60 4.82
CA LEU A 195 15.34 -10.43 5.48
C LEU A 195 13.93 -10.07 5.03
N ILE A 196 13.68 -8.79 4.78
CA ILE A 196 12.37 -8.28 4.39
C ILE A 196 12.56 -7.33 3.21
N SER A 197 11.88 -7.64 2.11
CA SER A 197 11.65 -6.71 1.00
C SER A 197 10.18 -6.32 0.91
N ASN A 198 9.91 -5.07 0.50
CA ASN A 198 8.57 -4.64 0.16
C ASN A 198 8.52 -4.13 -1.28
N HIS A 199 7.49 -4.56 -2.01
CA HIS A 199 7.27 -4.26 -3.43
C HIS A 199 5.81 -3.83 -3.62
N ALA A 200 5.53 -2.56 -3.33
CA ALA A 200 4.18 -2.00 -3.42
C ALA A 200 3.87 -1.46 -4.83
N TYR A 201 4.18 -2.26 -5.86
CA TYR A 201 3.98 -1.92 -7.27
C TYR A 201 3.67 -3.19 -8.08
N GLY A 202 3.23 -2.99 -9.32
CA GLY A 202 2.91 -4.09 -10.22
C GLY A 202 2.65 -3.60 -11.63
N PRO A 203 2.49 -4.53 -12.59
CA PRO A 203 2.20 -4.18 -13.96
C PRO A 203 0.84 -3.49 -14.06
N VAL A 204 0.75 -2.51 -14.95
CA VAL A 204 -0.53 -1.97 -15.39
C VAL A 204 -1.19 -3.00 -16.30
N VAL A 205 -2.34 -3.54 -15.86
CA VAL A 205 -3.12 -4.54 -16.59
C VAL A 205 -4.56 -4.05 -16.75
N GLY A 206 -5.08 -4.11 -17.98
CA GLY A 206 -6.46 -3.75 -18.29
C GLY A 206 -6.79 -2.25 -18.25
N TRP A 207 -7.88 -1.88 -17.57
CA TRP A 207 -8.43 -0.51 -17.57
C TRP A 207 -7.78 0.39 -16.52
N VAL A 208 -7.20 1.51 -16.96
CA VAL A 208 -6.65 2.56 -16.09
C VAL A 208 -7.51 3.82 -16.21
N PHE A 209 -7.78 4.48 -15.08
CA PHE A 209 -8.49 5.75 -15.08
C PHE A 209 -7.50 6.91 -15.22
N ASN A 210 -7.70 7.74 -16.23
CA ASN A 210 -6.87 8.91 -16.51
C ASN A 210 -7.72 10.19 -16.48
N GLU A 211 -7.67 10.91 -15.36
CA GLU A 211 -8.46 12.12 -15.16
C GLU A 211 -8.11 13.26 -16.13
N ASN A 212 -6.89 13.25 -16.68
CA ASN A 212 -6.36 14.29 -17.57
C ASN A 212 -6.83 14.16 -19.02
N ARG A 213 -7.47 13.05 -19.41
CA ARG A 213 -8.04 12.91 -20.77
C ARG A 213 -9.03 14.03 -21.06
N PRO A 214 -9.12 14.60 -22.28
CA PRO A 214 -10.06 15.68 -22.57
C PRO A 214 -11.54 15.33 -22.28
N GLY A 215 -12.33 16.36 -21.96
CA GLY A 215 -13.78 16.23 -21.67
C GLY A 215 -14.11 15.96 -20.19
N THR A 216 -15.40 15.97 -19.86
CA THR A 216 -15.91 15.81 -18.47
C THR A 216 -16.66 14.50 -18.24
N ASN A 217 -16.87 13.69 -19.28
CA ASN A 217 -17.55 12.41 -19.15
C ASN A 217 -16.62 11.36 -18.51
N PRO A 218 -16.92 10.83 -17.31
CA PRO A 218 -16.05 9.88 -16.61
C PRO A 218 -15.87 8.56 -17.38
N ASN A 219 -16.82 8.16 -18.22
CA ASN A 219 -16.72 6.94 -19.02
C ASN A 219 -15.65 7.05 -20.13
N LEU A 220 -15.28 8.27 -20.51
CA LEU A 220 -14.25 8.53 -21.52
C LEU A 220 -12.86 8.80 -20.91
N LYS A 221 -12.75 8.69 -19.58
CA LYS A 221 -11.49 8.84 -18.84
C LYS A 221 -10.74 7.52 -18.69
N TRP A 222 -11.36 6.39 -18.96
CA TRP A 222 -10.73 5.07 -18.89
C TRP A 222 -9.92 4.77 -20.17
N GLU A 223 -8.73 4.22 -20.00
CA GLU A 223 -7.81 3.79 -21.06
C GLU A 223 -7.50 2.30 -20.92
N TRP A 224 -7.54 1.59 -22.06
CA TRP A 224 -7.23 0.17 -22.12
C TRP A 224 -5.74 -0.02 -22.38
N TRP A 225 -5.05 -0.72 -21.46
CA TRP A 225 -3.63 -1.06 -21.55
C TRP A 225 -3.38 -2.57 -21.73
N GLY A 226 -4.43 -3.35 -21.98
CA GLY A 226 -4.34 -4.78 -22.19
C GLY A 226 -4.05 -5.20 -23.63
N ASN A 227 -3.68 -6.46 -23.81
CA ASN A 227 -3.38 -7.01 -25.14
C ASN A 227 -4.67 -7.21 -25.96
N THR A 228 -4.96 -6.26 -26.85
CA THR A 228 -6.16 -6.27 -27.70
C THR A 228 -6.24 -7.43 -28.69
N SER A 229 -5.11 -8.10 -28.98
CA SER A 229 -5.11 -9.30 -29.83
C SER A 229 -5.65 -10.54 -29.09
N ILE A 230 -5.71 -10.50 -27.75
CA ILE A 230 -6.28 -11.55 -26.91
C ILE A 230 -7.70 -11.15 -26.48
N SER A 231 -7.84 -9.95 -25.94
CA SER A 231 -9.13 -9.41 -25.51
C SER A 231 -9.10 -7.88 -25.45
N ALA A 232 -10.21 -7.26 -25.85
CA ALA A 232 -10.37 -5.80 -25.82
C ALA A 232 -10.90 -5.28 -24.47
N THR A 233 -11.24 -6.17 -23.53
CA THR A 233 -11.95 -5.80 -22.29
C THR A 233 -11.45 -6.48 -21.03
N GLU A 234 -10.67 -7.56 -21.14
CA GLU A 234 -10.10 -8.31 -20.02
C GLU A 234 -8.64 -8.68 -20.31
N ASP A 235 -7.72 -8.37 -19.38
CA ASP A 235 -6.30 -8.61 -19.57
C ASP A 235 -5.94 -9.95 -18.93
N TYR A 236 -5.45 -10.88 -19.75
CA TYR A 236 -5.10 -12.22 -19.29
C TYR A 236 -4.04 -12.22 -18.18
N ARG A 237 -3.22 -11.16 -18.06
CA ARG A 237 -2.16 -11.06 -17.05
C ARG A 237 -2.69 -10.85 -15.64
N PHE A 238 -3.96 -10.47 -15.47
CA PHE A 238 -4.55 -10.31 -14.15
C PHE A 238 -4.66 -11.68 -13.45
N GLY A 239 -3.84 -11.89 -12.42
CA GLY A 239 -3.78 -13.15 -11.67
C GLY A 239 -3.04 -14.28 -12.40
N PHE A 240 -2.38 -13.99 -13.52
CA PHE A 240 -1.62 -14.99 -14.27
C PHE A 240 -0.24 -15.21 -13.68
N TYR A 241 0.18 -16.47 -13.61
CA TYR A 241 1.52 -16.83 -13.20
C TYR A 241 2.48 -16.71 -14.38
N ASP A 242 3.11 -15.55 -14.52
CA ASP A 242 4.04 -15.25 -15.61
C ASP A 242 5.51 -15.54 -15.24
N ASP A 243 6.42 -15.23 -16.15
CA ASP A 243 7.85 -15.44 -15.95
C ASP A 243 8.37 -14.65 -14.74
N LYS A 244 7.90 -13.42 -14.52
CA LYS A 244 8.34 -12.58 -13.40
C LYS A 244 7.83 -13.16 -12.06
N ALA A 245 6.60 -13.65 -12.00
CA ALA A 245 6.07 -14.35 -10.83
C ALA A 245 6.89 -15.60 -10.50
N ARG A 246 7.22 -16.42 -11.52
CA ARG A 246 8.09 -17.59 -11.36
C ARG A 246 9.48 -17.21 -10.85
N ASP A 247 10.07 -16.16 -11.40
CA ASP A 247 11.43 -15.75 -11.05
C ASP A 247 11.49 -15.20 -9.61
N LEU A 248 10.45 -14.49 -9.16
CA LEU A 248 10.28 -14.08 -7.74
C LEU A 248 10.21 -15.29 -6.80
N ASP A 249 9.38 -16.28 -7.13
CA ASP A 249 9.23 -17.50 -6.33
C ASP A 249 10.54 -18.27 -6.26
N GLN A 250 11.24 -18.41 -7.41
CA GLN A 250 12.52 -19.09 -7.47
C GLN A 250 13.59 -18.37 -6.63
N LEU A 251 13.61 -17.04 -6.66
CA LEU A 251 14.52 -16.24 -5.86
C LEU A 251 14.26 -16.43 -4.36
N ALA A 252 13.00 -16.38 -3.93
CA ALA A 252 12.60 -16.60 -2.55
C ALA A 252 12.94 -18.03 -2.09
N ALA A 253 12.69 -19.04 -2.93
CA ALA A 253 13.01 -20.43 -2.63
C ALA A 253 14.53 -20.68 -2.50
N ASN A 254 15.33 -20.01 -3.32
CA ASN A 254 16.79 -20.15 -3.32
C ASN A 254 17.50 -19.33 -2.24
N SER A 255 16.79 -18.45 -1.55
CA SER A 255 17.36 -17.53 -0.56
C SER A 255 16.70 -17.71 0.80
N PRO A 256 16.82 -18.90 1.44
CA PRO A 256 16.30 -19.11 2.79
C PRO A 256 17.12 -18.29 3.80
N TYR A 257 16.41 -17.67 4.75
CA TYR A 257 16.96 -16.81 5.80
C TYR A 257 17.83 -17.54 6.84
#